data_AF-A0A524N3H5-F1
#
_entry.id   AF-A0A524N3H5-F1
#
_cell.length_a   1.000
_cell.length_b   1.000
_cell.length_c   1.000
_cell.angle_alpha   90.00
_cell.angle_beta   90.00
_cell.angle_gamma   90.00
#
_symmetry.space_group_name_H-M   'P 1'
#
loop_
_entity.id
_entity.type
_entity.pdbx_description
1 polymer ?
#
loop_
_entity_poly.entity_id
_entity_poly.type
_entity_poly.pdbx_seq_one_letter_code
_entity_poly.pdbx_strand_id
1 'polypeptide(L)'
;MSGPVCPECTTLALIETKGFFSCPICGWTGKNPLRKIMDSETSMELSERTRRFLALRWDNKLRYVRVDIGGDDDTRSDVVFEIVELFDVEHIQGDKEIRFFVEGDMVKEISEISKIPGVKKVSVF
;
A
#
# COMPACT_ATOMS: atom_id res chain seq x y z
N MET A 1 -12.82 3.14 15.72
CA MET A 1 -13.32 4.23 14.86
C MET A 1 -13.89 3.59 13.62
N SER A 2 -15.17 3.84 13.28
CA SER A 2 -15.70 3.49 11.96
C SER A 2 -15.48 4.68 11.03
N GLY A 3 -14.94 4.44 9.84
CA GLY A 3 -14.53 5.50 8.91
C GLY A 3 -14.43 4.98 7.48
N PRO A 4 -14.34 5.88 6.49
CA PRO A 4 -14.10 5.47 5.11
C PRO A 4 -12.73 4.78 4.99
N VAL A 5 -12.70 3.73 4.18
CA VAL A 5 -11.49 2.97 3.91
C VAL A 5 -10.76 3.62 2.74
N CYS A 6 -9.46 3.83 2.88
CA CYS A 6 -8.62 4.29 1.77
C CYS A 6 -8.72 3.28 0.61
N PRO A 7 -9.14 3.70 -0.60
CA PRO A 7 -9.30 2.77 -1.72
C PRO A 7 -7.95 2.23 -2.23
N GLU A 8 -6.85 2.89 -1.89
CA GLU A 8 -5.51 2.51 -2.34
C GLU A 8 -4.79 1.55 -1.42
N CYS A 9 -4.79 1.81 -0.11
CA CYS A 9 -3.99 1.06 0.85
C CYS A 9 -4.81 0.43 1.98
N THR A 10 -6.14 0.47 1.84
CA THR A 10 -7.15 -0.15 2.72
C THR A 10 -7.13 0.26 4.20
N THR A 11 -6.42 1.32 4.56
CA THR A 11 -6.39 1.87 5.93
C THR A 11 -7.59 2.78 6.24
N LEU A 12 -7.88 2.99 7.53
CA LEU A 12 -8.97 3.87 8.01
C LEU A 12 -8.52 5.32 8.27
N ALA A 13 -7.37 5.73 7.73
CA ALA A 13 -6.71 6.99 8.08
C ALA A 13 -7.09 8.21 7.21
N LEU A 14 -8.22 8.18 6.50
CA LEU A 14 -8.55 9.28 5.58
C LEU A 14 -8.87 10.59 6.31
N ILE A 15 -8.20 11.66 5.92
CA ILE A 15 -8.39 13.02 6.43
C ILE A 15 -9.26 13.78 5.43
N GLU A 16 -10.37 14.36 5.90
CA GLU A 16 -11.23 15.21 5.06
C GLU A 16 -10.82 16.68 5.19
N THR A 17 -10.68 17.37 4.06
CA THR A 17 -10.45 18.82 3.99
C THR A 17 -11.29 19.40 2.85
N LYS A 18 -12.30 20.20 3.19
CA LYS A 18 -13.20 20.86 2.22
C LYS A 18 -13.81 19.91 1.18
N GLY A 19 -14.25 18.71 1.61
CA GLY A 19 -14.86 17.70 0.74
C GLY A 19 -13.88 16.89 -0.11
N PHE A 20 -12.57 17.05 0.10
CA PHE A 20 -11.53 16.18 -0.43
C PHE A 20 -10.96 15.32 0.68
N PHE A 21 -10.63 14.08 0.34
CA PHE A 21 -10.02 13.11 1.25
C PHE A 21 -8.57 12.89 0.85
N SER A 22 -7.70 12.78 1.85
CA SER A 22 -6.31 12.39 1.67
C SER A 22 -5.94 11.26 2.64
N CYS A 23 -5.10 10.33 2.19
CA CYS A 23 -4.55 9.28 3.03
C CYS A 23 -3.12 9.67 3.45
N PRO A 24 -2.85 9.92 4.75
CA PRO A 24 -1.53 10.29 5.23
C PRO A 24 -0.51 9.15 5.17
N ILE A 25 -0.98 7.90 4.99
CA ILE A 25 -0.13 6.71 4.94
C ILE A 25 0.39 6.46 3.51
N CYS A 26 -0.50 6.43 2.51
CA CYS A 26 -0.12 6.12 1.12
C CYS A 26 -0.11 7.31 0.16
N GLY A 27 -0.52 8.50 0.62
CA GLY A 27 -0.57 9.70 -0.21
C GLY A 27 -1.75 9.78 -1.18
N TRP A 28 -2.69 8.82 -1.17
CA TRP A 28 -3.90 8.89 -2.01
C TRP A 28 -4.69 10.16 -1.74
N THR A 29 -5.23 10.78 -2.78
CA THR A 29 -6.17 11.90 -2.67
C THR A 29 -7.36 11.68 -3.60
N GLY A 30 -8.55 12.13 -3.20
CA GLY A 30 -9.75 11.98 -4.02
C GLY A 30 -11.00 12.57 -3.37
N LYS A 31 -12.14 12.44 -4.06
CA LYS A 31 -13.46 12.84 -3.55
C LYS A 31 -14.27 11.61 -3.19
N ASN A 32 -15.09 11.71 -2.15
CA ASN A 32 -16.13 10.73 -1.79
C ASN A 32 -15.67 9.25 -1.83
N PRO A 33 -14.68 8.85 -1.03
CA PRO A 33 -14.28 7.46 -0.92
C PRO A 33 -15.46 6.60 -0.47
N LEU A 34 -15.64 5.44 -1.11
CA LEU A 34 -16.69 4.50 -0.77
C LEU A 34 -16.58 4.09 0.71
N ARG A 35 -17.66 4.24 1.48
CA ARG A 35 -17.77 3.61 2.79
C ARG A 35 -18.02 2.12 2.60
N LYS A 36 -17.15 1.28 3.13
CA LYS A 36 -17.40 -0.15 3.27
C LYS A 36 -18.05 -0.41 4.62
N ILE A 37 -19.15 -1.17 4.62
CA ILE A 37 -19.69 -1.76 5.84
C ILE A 37 -18.78 -2.94 6.17
N MET A 38 -18.26 -2.98 7.40
CA MET A 38 -17.40 -4.03 7.89
C MET A 38 -18.01 -4.57 9.18
N ASP A 39 -17.81 -5.85 9.44
CA ASP A 39 -18.09 -6.42 10.76
C ASP A 39 -17.14 -5.84 11.82
N SER A 40 -17.48 -6.07 13.09
CA SER A 40 -16.76 -5.49 14.22
C SER A 40 -15.31 -5.96 14.33
N GLU A 41 -15.04 -7.23 14.05
CA GLU A 41 -13.72 -7.84 14.18
C GLU A 41 -12.78 -7.28 13.12
N THR A 42 -13.19 -7.34 11.85
CA THR A 42 -12.47 -6.73 10.72
C THR A 42 -12.22 -5.24 10.97
N SER A 43 -13.22 -4.52 11.49
CA SER A 43 -13.06 -3.09 11.80
C SER A 43 -12.04 -2.83 12.92
N MET A 44 -11.92 -3.73 13.90
CA MET A 44 -10.95 -3.61 14.99
C MET A 44 -9.53 -3.88 14.51
N GLU A 45 -9.32 -4.95 13.76
CA GLU A 45 -8.01 -5.31 13.17
C GLU A 45 -7.50 -4.18 12.26
N LEU A 46 -8.34 -3.70 11.35
CA LEU A 46 -8.00 -2.57 10.47
C LEU A 46 -7.68 -1.30 11.26
N SER A 47 -8.40 -1.04 12.36
CA SER A 47 -8.14 0.13 13.21
C SER A 47 -6.80 0.02 13.95
N GLU A 48 -6.43 -1.18 14.41
CA GLU A 48 -5.15 -1.44 15.06
C GLU A 48 -4.00 -1.32 14.06
N ARG A 49 -4.10 -1.97 12.91
CA ARG A 49 -3.12 -1.87 11.83
C ARG A 49 -2.95 -0.43 11.34
N THR A 50 -4.05 0.30 11.18
CA THR A 50 -4.01 1.72 10.79
C THR A 50 -3.25 2.57 11.81
N ARG A 51 -3.46 2.35 13.12
CA ARG A 51 -2.74 3.08 14.17
C ARG A 51 -1.23 2.80 14.13
N ARG A 52 -0.84 1.53 13.96
CA ARG A 52 0.58 1.13 13.81
C ARG A 52 1.22 1.81 12.60
N PHE A 53 0.57 1.74 11.44
CA PHE A 53 1.09 2.34 10.21
C PHE A 53 1.20 3.86 10.28
N LEU A 54 0.24 4.54 10.91
CA LEU A 54 0.36 5.99 11.16
C LEU A 54 1.59 6.33 12.01
N ALA A 55 1.80 5.60 13.11
CA ALA A 55 2.96 5.82 13.98
C ALA A 55 4.28 5.61 13.23
N LEU A 56 4.41 4.50 12.50
CA LEU A 56 5.61 4.22 11.68
C LEU A 56 5.81 5.28 10.59
N ARG A 57 4.73 5.76 9.99
CA ARG A 57 4.78 6.80 8.96
C ARG A 57 5.29 8.13 9.51
N TRP A 58 4.82 8.54 10.69
CA TRP A 58 5.29 9.76 11.36
C TRP A 58 6.76 9.65 11.81
N ASP A 59 7.21 8.45 12.18
CA ASP A 59 8.62 8.17 12.48
C ASP A 59 9.49 8.00 11.23
N ASN A 60 8.93 8.20 10.03
CA ASN A 60 9.61 8.01 8.76
C ASN A 60 10.15 6.58 8.52
N LYS A 61 9.54 5.58 9.18
CA LYS A 61 9.85 4.15 9.13
C LYS A 61 8.81 3.34 8.37
N LEU A 62 7.95 3.99 7.59
CA LEU A 62 7.01 3.32 6.70
C LEU A 62 7.09 3.94 5.32
N ARG A 63 7.27 3.09 4.32
CA ARG A 63 7.15 3.41 2.90
C ARG A 63 5.96 2.67 2.32
N TYR A 64 5.19 3.35 1.50
CA TYR A 64 4.20 2.69 0.67
C TYR A 64 4.74 2.62 -0.75
N VAL A 65 4.86 1.40 -1.28
CA VAL A 65 5.50 1.12 -2.56
C VAL A 65 4.43 0.67 -3.56
N ARG A 66 4.46 1.26 -4.75
CA ARG A 66 3.69 0.81 -5.91
C ARG A 66 4.63 0.38 -7.01
N VAL A 67 4.36 -0.78 -7.61
CA VAL A 67 5.16 -1.37 -8.68
C VAL A 67 4.26 -1.64 -9.86
N ASP A 68 4.44 -0.90 -10.95
CA ASP A 68 3.75 -1.15 -12.21
C ASP A 68 4.46 -2.28 -12.95
N ILE A 69 3.69 -3.29 -13.39
CA ILE A 69 4.21 -4.51 -14.01
C ILE A 69 3.75 -4.61 -15.47
N GLY A 70 4.68 -5.03 -16.32
CA GLY A 70 4.48 -5.31 -17.73
C GLY A 70 4.45 -6.81 -18.04
N GLY A 71 4.42 -7.12 -19.34
CA GLY A 71 4.51 -8.51 -19.80
C GLY A 71 3.19 -9.27 -19.80
N ASP A 72 3.30 -10.54 -20.15
CA ASP A 72 2.26 -11.57 -20.05
C ASP A 72 2.06 -12.00 -18.58
N ASP A 73 1.18 -12.97 -18.37
CA ASP A 73 0.81 -13.40 -17.03
C ASP A 73 1.98 -14.14 -16.34
N ASP A 74 2.78 -14.89 -17.08
CA ASP A 74 3.98 -15.57 -16.56
C ASP A 74 5.02 -14.55 -16.04
N THR A 75 5.33 -13.52 -16.84
CA THR A 75 6.24 -12.43 -16.43
C THR A 75 5.74 -11.74 -15.16
N ARG A 76 4.43 -11.53 -15.03
CA ARG A 76 3.86 -10.89 -13.83
C ARG A 76 3.95 -11.78 -12.62
N SER A 77 3.71 -13.08 -12.77
CA SER A 77 3.87 -14.06 -11.68
C SER A 77 5.30 -14.12 -11.17
N ASP A 78 6.30 -14.09 -12.07
CA ASP A 78 7.71 -14.06 -11.67
C ASP A 78 8.06 -12.79 -10.89
N VAL A 79 7.61 -11.62 -11.35
CA VAL A 79 7.81 -10.34 -10.65
C VAL A 79 7.16 -10.35 -9.26
N VAL A 80 5.93 -10.87 -9.17
CA VAL A 80 5.22 -11.02 -7.89
C VAL A 80 6.04 -11.88 -6.93
N PHE A 81 6.53 -13.03 -7.42
CA PHE A 81 7.31 -13.97 -6.63
C PHE A 81 8.60 -13.34 -6.08
N GLU A 82 9.38 -12.67 -6.94
CA GLU A 82 10.61 -11.99 -6.52
C GLU A 82 10.35 -10.90 -5.46
N ILE A 83 9.27 -10.12 -5.60
CA ILE A 83 8.92 -9.08 -4.62
C ILE A 83 8.53 -9.68 -3.27
N VAL A 84 7.80 -10.80 -3.27
CA VAL A 84 7.44 -11.52 -2.03
C VAL A 84 8.69 -12.06 -1.34
N GLU A 85 9.63 -12.64 -2.08
CA GLU A 85 10.90 -13.12 -1.50
C GLU A 85 11.72 -11.99 -0.87
N LEU A 86 11.72 -10.80 -1.46
CA LEU A 86 12.50 -9.65 -0.96
C LEU A 86 11.90 -9.00 0.29
N PHE A 87 10.57 -8.92 0.40
CA PHE A 87 9.90 -8.07 1.40
C PHE A 87 8.91 -8.81 2.30
N ASP A 88 8.72 -10.12 2.14
CA ASP A 88 7.74 -10.93 2.87
C ASP A 88 6.35 -10.26 2.87
N VAL A 89 5.90 -9.93 1.65
CA VAL A 89 4.73 -9.07 1.47
C VAL A 89 3.45 -9.87 1.73
N GLU A 90 2.83 -9.65 2.89
CA GLU A 90 1.58 -10.32 3.25
C GLU A 90 0.38 -9.93 2.35
N HIS A 91 0.43 -8.78 1.67
CA HIS A 91 -0.71 -8.24 0.91
C HIS A 91 -0.26 -7.64 -0.41
N ILE A 92 -0.51 -8.37 -1.50
CA ILE A 92 -0.39 -7.88 -2.87
C ILE A 92 -1.79 -7.52 -3.39
N GLN A 93 -1.94 -6.31 -3.91
CA GLN A 93 -3.20 -5.85 -4.48
C GLN A 93 -3.00 -5.40 -5.93
N GLY A 94 -3.56 -6.19 -6.87
CA GLY A 94 -3.70 -5.81 -8.30
C GLY A 94 -2.98 -6.75 -9.26
N ASP A 95 -3.52 -6.88 -10.48
CA ASP A 95 -2.98 -7.79 -11.53
C ASP A 95 -1.92 -7.13 -12.42
N LYS A 96 -1.81 -5.80 -12.38
CA LYS A 96 -0.87 -5.00 -13.19
C LYS A 96 -0.05 -4.01 -12.38
N GLU A 97 -0.41 -3.88 -11.11
CA GLU A 97 0.24 -3.01 -10.15
C GLU A 97 0.27 -3.77 -8.84
N ILE A 98 1.45 -3.89 -8.23
CA ILE A 98 1.61 -4.43 -6.88
C ILE A 98 1.75 -3.26 -5.91
N ARG A 99 1.09 -3.36 -4.77
CA ARG A 99 1.03 -2.33 -3.75
C ARG A 99 1.32 -2.93 -2.39
N PHE A 100 2.27 -2.37 -1.65
CA PHE A 100 2.64 -2.89 -0.34
C PHE A 100 3.32 -1.86 0.56
N PHE A 101 3.52 -2.25 1.81
CA PHE A 101 4.22 -1.45 2.81
C PHE A 101 5.59 -2.05 3.10
N VAL A 102 6.58 -1.17 3.29
CA VAL A 102 7.92 -1.54 3.74
C VAL A 102 8.20 -0.80 5.04
N GLU A 103 8.54 -1.55 6.08
CA GLU A 103 8.88 -1.02 7.39
C GLU A 103 10.40 -0.81 7.52
N GLY A 104 10.81 0.28 8.19
CA GLY A 104 12.22 0.63 8.36
C GLY A 104 12.81 1.45 7.21
N ASP A 105 14.15 1.50 7.16
CA ASP A 105 14.93 2.23 6.17
C ASP A 105 15.49 1.30 5.09
N MET A 106 14.59 0.59 4.41
CA MET A 106 14.94 -0.38 3.36
C MET A 106 14.90 0.25 1.95
N VAL A 107 15.24 1.54 1.85
CA VAL A 107 15.18 2.27 0.56
C VAL A 107 16.14 1.66 -0.48
N LYS A 108 17.24 1.05 -0.04
CA LYS A 108 18.20 0.39 -0.91
C LYS A 108 17.61 -0.88 -1.52
N GLU A 109 16.95 -1.69 -0.72
CA GLU A 109 16.27 -2.91 -1.15
C GLU A 109 15.13 -2.58 -2.11
N ILE A 110 14.39 -1.47 -1.89
CA ILE A 110 13.32 -1.04 -2.80
C ILE A 110 13.90 -0.72 -4.19
N SER A 111 15.14 -0.25 -4.28
CA SER A 111 15.80 0.03 -5.56
C SER A 111 16.09 -1.24 -6.36
N GLU A 112 16.24 -2.40 -5.71
CA GLU A 112 16.46 -3.68 -6.39
C GLU A 112 15.21 -4.12 -7.18
N ILE A 113 14.00 -3.75 -6.74
CA ILE A 113 12.75 -4.03 -7.45
C ILE A 113 12.78 -3.46 -8.88
N SER A 114 13.38 -2.28 -9.05
CA SER A 114 13.46 -1.65 -10.39
C SER A 114 14.32 -2.42 -11.39
N LYS A 115 15.10 -3.39 -10.92
CA LYS A 115 15.97 -4.26 -11.74
C LYS A 115 15.30 -5.57 -12.13
N ILE A 116 14.14 -5.89 -11.53
CA ILE A 116 13.41 -7.12 -11.82
C ILE A 116 12.84 -7.06 -13.26
N PRO A 117 13.12 -8.04 -14.13
CA PRO A 117 12.55 -8.10 -15.46
C PRO A 117 11.02 -8.05 -15.43
N GLY A 118 10.41 -7.16 -16.22
CA GLY A 118 8.96 -6.98 -16.24
C GLY A 118 8.45 -5.83 -15.37
N VAL A 119 9.25 -5.30 -14.45
CA VAL A 119 8.91 -4.06 -13.73
C VAL A 119 9.05 -2.85 -14.66
N LYS A 120 8.00 -2.02 -14.74
CA LYS A 120 7.98 -0.79 -15.54
C LYS A 120 8.31 0.45 -14.73
N LYS A 121 7.79 0.52 -13.50
CA LYS A 121 7.92 1.69 -12.64
C LYS A 121 7.77 1.31 -11.18
N VAL A 122 8.61 1.91 -10.34
CA VAL A 122 8.50 1.84 -8.88
C VAL A 122 8.22 3.25 -8.36
N SER A 123 7.17 3.41 -7.57
CA SER A 123 6.80 4.67 -6.91
C SER A 123 6.82 4.46 -5.40
N VAL A 124 7.52 5.33 -4.67
CA VAL A 124 7.65 5.25 -3.21
C VAL A 124 7.02 6.50 -2.60
N PHE A 125 6.10 6.28 -1.66
CA PHE A 125 5.38 7.33 -0.93
C PHE A 125 5.78 7.32 0.54
#